data_AF-A0A4P7F3E9-F1
#
_entry.id   AF-A0A4P7F3E9-F1
#
_cell.length_a   1.000
_cell.length_b   1.000
_cell.length_c   1.000
_cell.angle_alpha   90.00
_cell.angle_beta   90.00
_cell.angle_gamma   90.00
#
_symmetry.space_group_name_H-M   'P 1'
#
loop_
_entity.id
_entity.type
_entity.pdbx_description
1 polymer ?
#
loop_
_entity_poly.entity_id
_entity_poly.type
_entity_poly.pdbx_seq_one_letter_code
_entity_poly.pdbx_strand_id
1 'polypeptide(L)'
;MTSGRGDEDFLAAGGPARHVPVLRDEVMAALAPCEGGLFLDATFGAGGYSRALLTNAAKRVLALDRDPNAVAGGAELVRQAEGRLELVNERFGKLDVVARERGLSEFDGVVLDIGVSSMQVDDLQRGFSFRGDGPLDMRMDCTGISAADLVNTAEEKTLANILFYFGEERASRRIAHAIVTDRAKAPFTSTATLASMIARVAPGKPGEMHPATRAFQALRIAVNDELGELVRALVAAEAILKQGGRLVVVTFHSLEDRIVKQFFGARSGRGQTRSRRLPHEAAPPEPTFDVPGKQPVTPSAREISANPRARSAKLRHGVRTGAGARGLDEGLMALARIPQTNPGGG
;
A
#
# COMPACT_ATOMS: atom_id res chain seq x y z
N MET A 1 -9.11 54.32 -25.18
CA MET A 1 -10.00 53.83 -24.11
C MET A 1 -10.11 52.32 -24.34
N THR A 2 -9.23 51.51 -23.73
CA THR A 2 -9.44 50.77 -22.46
C THR A 2 -10.67 49.86 -22.57
N SER A 3 -10.64 48.53 -22.45
CA SER A 3 -9.84 47.54 -21.71
C SER A 3 -10.35 46.15 -22.18
N GLY A 4 -9.66 45.01 -22.23
CA GLY A 4 -8.48 44.50 -21.54
C GLY A 4 -8.84 43.16 -20.86
N ARG A 5 -8.06 42.10 -21.16
CA ARG A 5 -7.91 40.79 -20.43
C ARG A 5 -9.09 39.80 -20.52
N GLY A 6 -8.90 38.50 -20.72
CA GLY A 6 -7.68 37.70 -20.88
C GLY A 6 -8.10 36.24 -21.06
N ASP A 7 -7.69 35.63 -22.17
CA ASP A 7 -7.76 34.18 -22.42
C ASP A 7 -6.40 33.59 -22.05
N GLU A 8 -6.15 33.41 -20.75
CA GLU A 8 -5.06 32.58 -20.23
C GLU A 8 -5.54 31.97 -18.89
N ASP A 9 -5.91 30.68 -18.91
CA ASP A 9 -5.67 29.72 -17.82
C ASP A 9 -6.41 28.39 -18.09
N PHE A 10 -5.94 27.64 -19.08
CA PHE A 10 -6.14 26.18 -19.17
C PHE A 10 -4.79 25.50 -19.37
N LEU A 11 -3.85 25.81 -18.48
CA LEU A 11 -2.67 24.99 -18.25
C LEU A 11 -2.79 24.40 -16.85
N ALA A 12 -3.38 23.20 -16.76
CA ALA A 12 -3.07 22.29 -15.67
C ALA A 12 -1.62 21.80 -15.86
N ALA A 13 -0.67 22.72 -15.69
CA ALA A 13 0.74 22.46 -15.69
C ALA A 13 1.09 21.77 -14.37
N GLY A 14 1.71 20.60 -14.47
CA GLY A 14 2.43 19.95 -13.37
C GLY A 14 3.60 20.81 -12.90
N GLY A 15 3.30 21.82 -12.10
CA GLY A 15 4.28 22.58 -11.32
C GLY A 15 4.68 21.81 -10.05
N PRO A 16 5.71 22.29 -9.31
CA PRO A 16 6.28 21.64 -8.14
C PRO A 16 5.38 21.83 -6.91
N ALA A 17 4.12 21.40 -7.00
CA ALA A 17 3.28 21.20 -5.84
C ALA A 17 3.87 20.00 -5.08
N ARG A 18 4.81 20.30 -4.19
CA ARG A 18 5.39 19.42 -3.17
C ARG A 18 4.34 18.36 -2.80
N HIS A 19 4.54 17.11 -3.19
CA HIS A 19 3.56 16.03 -3.01
C HIS A 19 3.08 16.01 -1.56
N VAL A 20 1.84 16.44 -1.32
CA VAL A 20 1.23 16.39 0.01
C VAL A 20 0.71 14.96 0.21
N PRO A 21 1.13 14.25 1.27
CA PRO A 21 0.62 12.93 1.56
C PRO A 21 -0.89 12.93 1.73
N VAL A 22 -1.53 11.84 1.32
CA VAL A 22 -2.96 11.65 1.51
C VAL A 22 -3.26 11.50 3.00
N LEU A 23 -4.35 12.10 3.48
CA LEU A 23 -4.76 12.07 4.89
C LEU A 23 -3.66 12.55 5.84
N ARG A 24 -2.77 13.46 5.40
CA ARG A 24 -1.59 13.86 6.20
C ARG A 24 -1.99 14.31 7.61
N ASP A 25 -2.98 15.19 7.70
CA ASP A 25 -3.35 15.78 8.98
C ASP A 25 -4.04 14.76 9.89
N GLU A 26 -4.86 13.86 9.33
CA GLU A 26 -5.47 12.74 10.03
C GLU A 26 -4.44 11.70 10.50
N VAL A 27 -3.41 11.41 9.69
CA VAL A 27 -2.28 10.55 10.09
C VAL A 27 -1.53 11.16 11.26
N MET A 28 -1.22 12.46 11.20
CA MET A 28 -0.51 13.14 12.28
C MET A 28 -1.35 13.21 13.55
N ALA A 29 -2.66 13.46 13.44
CA ALA A 29 -3.57 13.40 14.59
C ALA A 29 -3.65 11.98 15.19
N ALA A 30 -3.64 10.94 14.36
CA ALA A 30 -3.66 9.55 14.82
C ALA A 30 -2.35 9.13 15.47
N LEU A 31 -1.20 9.49 14.89
CA LEU A 31 0.15 9.22 15.42
C LEU A 31 0.45 10.02 16.69
N ALA A 32 -0.14 11.21 16.84
CA ALA A 32 0.12 12.14 17.92
C ALA A 32 1.62 12.30 18.25
N PRO A 33 2.46 12.78 17.32
CA PRO A 33 3.89 12.90 17.54
C PRO A 33 4.21 13.74 18.77
N CYS A 34 5.25 13.32 19.47
CA CYS A 34 5.68 13.93 20.73
C CYS A 34 7.16 14.29 20.66
N GLU A 35 7.52 15.30 21.46
CA GLU A 35 8.91 15.66 21.66
C GLU A 35 9.69 14.46 22.24
N GLY A 36 10.87 14.19 21.70
CA GLY A 36 11.67 13.04 22.13
C GLY A 36 11.31 11.72 21.46
N GLY A 37 10.19 11.64 20.73
CA GLY A 37 9.66 10.39 20.20
C GLY A 37 10.46 9.78 19.04
N LEU A 38 10.40 8.45 18.95
CA LEU A 38 10.98 7.63 17.90
C LEU A 38 9.87 7.08 17.00
N PHE A 39 9.89 7.46 15.72
CA PHE A 39 8.87 7.08 14.75
C PHE A 39 9.45 6.29 13.58
N LEU A 40 8.61 5.44 12.97
CA LEU A 40 8.93 4.71 11.75
C LEU A 40 7.98 5.09 10.63
N ASP A 41 8.53 5.54 9.50
CA ASP A 41 7.80 5.77 8.25
C ASP A 41 8.17 4.65 7.26
N ALA A 42 7.33 3.60 7.15
CA ALA A 42 7.74 2.40 6.43
C ALA A 42 7.56 2.52 4.90
N THR A 43 7.03 3.64 4.43
CA THR A 43 6.63 3.88 3.04
C THR A 43 7.01 5.31 2.67
N PHE A 44 8.30 5.62 2.79
CA PHE A 44 8.84 6.97 2.72
C PHE A 44 8.33 7.75 1.50
N GLY A 45 8.38 7.15 0.31
CA GLY A 45 8.00 7.77 -0.95
C GLY A 45 8.77 9.08 -1.19
N ALA A 46 8.08 10.21 -1.11
CA ALA A 46 8.68 11.55 -1.23
C ALA A 46 9.06 12.18 0.13
N GLY A 47 8.95 11.42 1.23
CA GLY A 47 9.29 11.84 2.59
C GLY A 47 8.27 12.77 3.23
N GLY A 48 7.01 12.76 2.78
CA GLY A 48 6.00 13.70 3.28
C GLY A 48 5.60 13.45 4.74
N TYR A 49 5.40 12.18 5.16
CA TYR A 49 5.16 11.85 6.56
C TYR A 49 6.41 12.02 7.41
N SER A 50 7.56 11.53 6.96
CA SER A 50 8.86 11.79 7.61
C SER A 50 9.10 13.27 7.88
N ARG A 51 8.83 14.16 6.91
CA ARG A 51 8.93 15.61 7.11
C ARG A 51 7.94 16.12 8.14
N ALA A 52 6.68 15.67 8.08
CA ALA A 52 5.66 16.06 9.04
C ALA A 52 6.03 15.63 10.47
N LEU A 53 6.54 14.42 10.66
CA LEU A 53 7.05 13.90 11.94
C LEU A 53 8.19 14.77 12.49
N LEU A 54 9.19 15.06 11.66
CA LEU A 54 10.33 15.92 12.04
C LEU A 54 9.90 17.35 12.39
N THR A 55 8.90 17.89 11.69
CA THR A 55 8.31 19.21 12.00
C THR A 55 7.54 19.19 13.32
N ASN A 56 6.92 18.07 13.69
CA ASN A 56 6.20 17.90 14.96
C ASN A 56 7.12 17.33 16.06
N ALA A 57 8.36 17.80 16.10
CA ALA A 57 9.35 17.54 17.15
C ALA A 57 9.73 16.07 17.40
N ALA A 58 9.51 15.16 16.43
CA ALA A 58 10.08 13.83 16.51
C ALA A 58 11.61 13.93 16.66
N LYS A 59 12.15 13.22 17.65
CA LYS A 59 13.61 13.18 17.91
C LYS A 59 14.31 12.39 16.82
N ARG A 60 13.72 11.26 16.42
CA ARG A 60 14.28 10.39 15.40
C ARG A 60 13.17 9.75 14.58
N VAL A 61 13.40 9.66 13.27
CA VAL A 61 12.56 8.97 12.30
C VAL A 61 13.42 7.95 11.57
N LEU A 62 13.01 6.68 11.61
CA LEU A 62 13.53 5.64 10.72
C LEU A 62 12.56 5.54 9.54
N ALA A 63 13.06 5.74 8.32
CA ALA A 63 12.26 5.67 7.12
C ALA A 63 12.70 4.49 6.23
N LEU A 64 11.73 3.82 5.62
CA LEU A 64 11.95 2.71 4.69
C LEU A 64 11.29 3.02 3.35
N ASP A 65 11.99 2.65 2.28
CA ASP A 65 11.35 2.47 0.97
C ASP A 65 12.05 1.36 0.21
N ARG A 66 11.28 0.53 -0.48
CA ARG A 66 11.87 -0.50 -1.35
C ARG A 66 12.33 0.07 -2.68
N ASP A 67 11.81 1.23 -3.08
CA ASP A 67 12.17 1.88 -4.33
C ASP A 67 13.49 2.64 -4.20
N PRO A 68 14.56 2.25 -4.93
CA PRO A 68 15.83 2.95 -4.87
C PRO A 68 15.73 4.41 -5.34
N ASN A 69 14.77 4.75 -6.21
CA ASN A 69 14.56 6.13 -6.65
C ASN A 69 13.97 7.01 -5.53
N ALA A 70 13.09 6.45 -4.69
CA ALA A 70 12.56 7.14 -3.53
C ALA A 70 13.69 7.43 -2.51
N VAL A 71 14.58 6.45 -2.31
CA VAL A 71 15.75 6.61 -1.43
C VAL A 71 16.72 7.65 -1.96
N ALA A 72 17.04 7.62 -3.25
CA ALA A 72 17.88 8.63 -3.89
C ALA A 72 17.26 10.04 -3.80
N GLY A 73 15.95 10.16 -4.07
CA GLY A 73 15.20 11.42 -3.95
C GLY A 73 15.12 11.96 -2.51
N GLY A 74 15.23 11.08 -1.51
CA GLY A 74 15.21 11.43 -0.09
C GLY A 74 16.51 12.00 0.48
N ALA A 75 17.63 11.91 -0.25
CA ALA A 75 18.96 12.25 0.26
C ALA A 75 19.05 13.69 0.83
N GLU A 76 18.42 14.65 0.17
CA GLU A 76 18.41 16.04 0.64
C GLU A 76 17.60 16.21 1.93
N LEU A 77 16.49 15.48 2.09
CA LEU A 77 15.71 15.49 3.33
C LEU A 77 16.50 14.86 4.48
N VAL A 78 17.23 13.78 4.23
CA VAL A 78 18.13 13.15 5.22
C VAL A 78 19.20 14.14 5.66
N ARG A 79 19.83 14.84 4.72
CA ARG A 79 20.84 15.87 5.01
C ARG A 79 20.27 17.01 5.87
N GLN A 80 19.09 17.52 5.50
CA GLN A 80 18.38 18.58 6.25
C GLN A 80 17.92 18.14 7.65
N ALA A 81 17.75 16.84 7.88
CA ALA A 81 17.31 16.31 9.17
C ALA A 81 18.44 16.23 10.21
N GLU A 82 19.71 16.46 9.80
CA GLU A 82 20.87 16.55 10.71
C GLU A 82 20.99 15.33 11.64
N GLY A 83 20.85 14.12 11.07
CA GLY A 83 20.93 12.85 11.81
C GLY A 83 19.64 12.43 12.52
N ARG A 84 18.57 13.24 12.48
CA ARG A 84 17.24 12.85 13.00
C ARG A 84 16.47 11.93 12.06
N LEU A 85 16.81 11.89 10.78
CA LEU A 85 16.22 10.98 9.80
C LEU A 85 17.26 9.99 9.31
N GLU A 86 16.91 8.71 9.33
CA GLU A 86 17.65 7.66 8.68
C GLU A 86 16.76 7.01 7.63
N LEU A 87 17.18 7.00 6.36
CA LEU A 87 16.43 6.42 5.25
C LEU A 87 17.15 5.17 4.74
N VAL A 88 16.41 4.07 4.66
CA VAL A 88 16.97 2.75 4.32
C VAL A 88 16.22 2.17 3.13
N ASN A 89 16.97 1.66 2.15
CA ASN A 89 16.39 0.93 1.03
C ASN A 89 16.06 -0.50 1.44
N GLU A 90 14.83 -0.74 1.91
CA GLU A 90 14.36 -2.05 2.31
C GLU A 90 12.83 -2.10 2.28
N ARG A 91 12.27 -3.31 2.20
CA ARG A 91 10.83 -3.53 2.22
C ARG A 91 10.27 -3.35 3.64
N PHE A 92 9.08 -2.78 3.74
CA PHE A 92 8.41 -2.57 5.03
C PHE A 92 8.08 -3.86 5.76
N GLY A 93 7.93 -5.00 5.08
CA GLY A 93 7.72 -6.29 5.73
C GLY A 93 8.88 -6.72 6.65
N LYS A 94 10.05 -6.07 6.55
CA LYS A 94 11.23 -6.30 7.40
C LYS A 94 11.51 -5.19 8.41
N LEU A 95 10.54 -4.31 8.67
CA LEU A 95 10.76 -3.12 9.49
C LEU A 95 11.31 -3.43 10.89
N ASP A 96 10.98 -4.59 11.47
CA ASP A 96 11.48 -5.02 12.79
C ASP A 96 12.93 -5.48 12.74
N VAL A 97 13.32 -6.16 11.66
CA VAL A 97 14.71 -6.58 11.41
C VAL A 97 15.59 -5.34 11.24
N VAL A 98 15.17 -4.40 10.39
CA VAL A 98 15.89 -3.14 10.14
C VAL A 98 16.05 -2.34 11.43
N ALA A 99 15.00 -2.24 12.24
CA ALA A 99 15.04 -1.56 13.53
C ALA A 99 16.05 -2.23 14.48
N ARG A 100 16.00 -3.57 14.60
CA ARG A 100 16.89 -4.35 15.46
C ARG A 100 18.36 -4.21 15.07
N GLU A 101 18.68 -4.26 13.78
CA GLU A 101 20.04 -4.07 13.26
C GLU A 101 20.62 -2.69 13.60
N ARG A 102 19.77 -1.69 13.80
CA ARG A 102 20.14 -0.33 14.21
C ARG A 102 20.12 -0.11 15.72
N GLY A 103 19.83 -1.16 16.50
CA GLY A 103 19.65 -1.06 17.94
C GLY A 103 18.47 -0.19 18.33
N LEU A 104 17.43 -0.11 17.49
CA LEU A 104 16.21 0.66 17.73
C LEU A 104 15.08 -0.26 18.18
N SER A 105 14.38 0.15 19.23
CA SER A 105 13.21 -0.53 19.79
C SER A 105 12.26 0.50 20.40
N GLU A 106 11.09 0.05 20.86
CA GLU A 106 10.13 0.86 21.62
C GLU A 106 9.62 2.11 20.86
N PHE A 107 9.20 1.90 19.62
CA PHE A 107 8.72 2.99 18.76
C PHE A 107 7.43 3.62 19.30
N ASP A 108 7.38 4.95 19.29
CA ASP A 108 6.20 5.77 19.61
C ASP A 108 5.12 5.66 18.53
N GLY A 109 5.52 5.47 17.28
CA GLY A 109 4.56 5.26 16.21
C GLY A 109 5.17 4.70 14.94
N VAL A 110 4.33 3.99 14.19
CA VAL A 110 4.63 3.44 12.88
C VAL A 110 3.54 3.90 11.92
N VAL A 111 3.93 4.48 10.78
CA VAL A 111 3.04 4.79 9.68
C VAL A 111 3.33 3.91 8.48
N LEU A 112 2.25 3.39 7.89
CA LEU A 112 2.25 2.58 6.68
C LEU A 112 1.29 3.22 5.67
N ASP A 113 1.80 3.74 4.55
CA ASP A 113 1.01 4.26 3.43
C ASP A 113 1.09 3.28 2.26
N ILE A 114 0.15 2.33 2.24
CA ILE A 114 0.25 1.12 1.43
C ILE A 114 -0.21 1.41 0.01
N GLY A 115 0.70 1.38 -0.95
CA GLY A 115 0.35 1.51 -2.36
C GLY A 115 1.53 1.95 -3.20
N VAL A 116 1.23 2.45 -4.40
CA VAL A 116 2.22 3.09 -5.27
C VAL A 116 2.36 4.57 -4.94
N SER A 117 3.59 5.07 -4.97
CA SER A 117 3.82 6.49 -4.89
C SER A 117 3.37 7.19 -6.18
N SER A 118 3.04 8.48 -6.07
CA SER A 118 2.73 9.30 -7.26
C SER A 118 3.87 9.27 -8.27
N MET A 119 5.12 9.34 -7.80
CA MET A 119 6.31 9.32 -8.63
C MET A 119 6.40 8.05 -9.50
N GLN A 120 6.00 6.90 -8.95
CA GLN A 120 5.97 5.63 -9.69
C GLN A 120 4.88 5.58 -10.78
N VAL A 121 3.74 6.22 -10.53
CA VAL A 121 2.61 6.26 -11.49
C VAL A 121 2.88 7.31 -12.59
N ASP A 122 3.54 8.40 -12.23
CA ASP A 122 3.82 9.52 -13.12
C ASP A 122 5.04 9.24 -14.02
N ASP A 123 5.97 8.38 -13.60
CA ASP A 123 7.05 7.86 -14.45
C ASP A 123 6.57 6.71 -15.33
N LEU A 124 6.34 7.00 -16.62
CA LEU A 124 5.92 6.02 -17.62
C LEU A 124 6.92 4.86 -17.79
N GLN A 125 8.22 5.08 -17.52
CA GLN A 125 9.24 4.03 -17.64
C GLN A 125 9.11 2.94 -16.57
N ARG A 126 8.31 3.20 -15.52
CA ARG A 126 8.05 2.21 -14.46
C ARG A 126 6.89 1.27 -14.77
N GLY A 127 6.07 1.59 -15.77
CA GLY A 127 5.01 0.69 -16.24
C GLY A 127 3.81 0.51 -15.29
N PHE A 128 3.66 1.36 -14.27
CA PHE A 128 2.51 1.30 -13.35
C PHE A 128 1.21 1.89 -13.93
N SER A 129 1.32 2.72 -14.96
CA SER A 129 0.21 3.40 -15.61
C SER A 129 0.06 2.95 -17.06
N PHE A 130 -1.18 2.86 -17.52
CA PHE A 130 -1.55 2.66 -18.92
C PHE A 130 -2.13 3.93 -19.55
N ARG A 131 -2.08 5.08 -18.85
CA ARG A 131 -2.49 6.38 -19.43
C ARG A 131 -1.48 6.89 -20.45
N GLY A 132 -0.21 6.56 -20.25
CA GLY A 132 0.84 6.68 -21.26
C GLY A 132 1.44 5.30 -21.52
N ASP A 133 2.09 5.15 -22.67
CA ASP A 133 2.80 3.91 -23.00
C ASP A 133 4.18 3.88 -22.34
N GLY A 134 4.61 2.69 -21.96
CA GLY A 134 5.86 2.42 -21.28
C GLY A 134 6.11 0.91 -21.19
N PRO A 135 7.31 0.49 -20.75
CA PRO A 135 7.60 -0.93 -20.57
C PRO A 135 6.65 -1.53 -19.53
N LEU A 136 6.23 -2.77 -19.76
CA LEU A 136 5.38 -3.50 -18.83
C LEU A 136 6.24 -4.05 -17.66
N ASP A 137 6.62 -3.18 -16.72
CA ASP A 137 7.51 -3.53 -15.62
C ASP A 137 6.77 -3.73 -14.29
N MET A 138 6.22 -2.66 -13.70
CA MET A 138 5.52 -2.65 -12.41
C MET A 138 6.34 -3.07 -11.18
N ARG A 139 7.66 -3.29 -11.25
CA ARG A 139 8.47 -3.58 -10.05
C ARG A 139 8.76 -2.30 -9.28
N MET A 140 8.53 -2.34 -7.97
CA MET A 140 8.86 -1.22 -7.10
C MET A 140 10.34 -1.16 -6.72
N ASP A 141 10.98 -2.31 -6.50
CA ASP A 141 12.41 -2.41 -6.11
C ASP A 141 13.37 -2.67 -7.28
N CYS A 142 12.84 -2.68 -8.52
CA CYS A 142 13.58 -2.96 -9.76
C CYS A 142 14.26 -4.34 -9.80
N THR A 143 13.84 -5.29 -8.96
CA THR A 143 14.38 -6.66 -8.91
C THR A 143 13.29 -7.73 -9.07
N GLY A 144 13.68 -8.94 -9.46
CA GLY A 144 12.75 -10.05 -9.63
C GLY A 144 11.94 -10.00 -10.94
N ILE A 145 10.83 -10.74 -10.95
CA ILE A 145 9.97 -10.97 -12.11
C ILE A 145 9.19 -9.69 -12.44
N SER A 146 9.28 -9.20 -13.66
CA SER A 146 8.48 -8.05 -14.12
C SER A 146 7.04 -8.46 -14.46
N ALA A 147 6.16 -7.47 -14.63
CA ALA A 147 4.82 -7.71 -15.16
C ALA A 147 4.87 -8.34 -16.56
N ALA A 148 5.80 -7.94 -17.42
CA ALA A 148 6.03 -8.54 -18.73
C ALA A 148 6.40 -10.03 -18.59
N ASP A 149 7.34 -10.36 -17.70
CA ASP A 149 7.73 -11.75 -17.46
C ASP A 149 6.54 -12.57 -16.98
N LEU A 150 5.78 -12.04 -16.00
CA LEU A 150 4.60 -12.69 -15.44
C LEU A 150 3.54 -12.98 -16.51
N VAL A 151 3.16 -11.98 -17.32
CA VAL A 151 2.13 -12.18 -18.36
C VAL A 151 2.61 -13.07 -19.50
N ASN A 152 3.92 -13.08 -19.79
CA ASN A 152 4.46 -13.86 -20.90
C ASN A 152 4.80 -15.32 -20.52
N THR A 153 5.02 -15.62 -19.24
CA THR A 153 5.50 -16.95 -18.80
C THR A 153 4.51 -17.72 -17.93
N ALA A 154 3.65 -17.06 -17.15
CA ALA A 154 2.76 -17.77 -16.23
C ALA A 154 1.71 -18.61 -16.95
N GLU A 155 1.26 -19.69 -16.31
CA GLU A 155 0.16 -20.51 -16.80
C GLU A 155 -1.16 -19.72 -16.86
N GLU A 156 -2.06 -20.09 -17.77
CA GLU A 156 -3.37 -19.44 -17.93
C GLU A 156 -4.16 -19.43 -16.61
N LYS A 157 -4.18 -20.56 -15.89
CA LYS A 157 -4.87 -20.70 -14.60
C LYS A 157 -4.30 -19.74 -13.56
N THR A 158 -2.97 -19.59 -13.51
CA THR A 158 -2.30 -18.67 -12.60
C THR A 158 -2.65 -17.22 -12.91
N LEU A 159 -2.63 -16.83 -14.18
CA LEU A 159 -3.05 -15.49 -14.61
C LEU A 159 -4.51 -15.21 -14.27
N ALA A 160 -5.41 -16.17 -14.54
CA ALA A 160 -6.82 -16.05 -14.20
C ALA A 160 -7.02 -15.87 -12.69
N ASN A 161 -6.30 -16.63 -11.87
CA ASN A 161 -6.38 -16.52 -10.42
C ASN A 161 -5.84 -15.16 -9.92
N ILE A 162 -4.72 -14.67 -10.44
CA ILE A 162 -4.18 -13.34 -10.11
C ILE A 162 -5.24 -12.26 -10.40
N LEU A 163 -5.77 -12.25 -11.62
CA LEU A 163 -6.79 -11.28 -12.03
C LEU A 163 -8.06 -11.36 -11.17
N PHE A 164 -8.48 -12.57 -10.82
CA PHE A 164 -9.68 -12.79 -10.01
C PHE A 164 -9.49 -12.36 -8.55
N TYR A 165 -8.47 -12.87 -7.86
CA TYR A 165 -8.29 -12.65 -6.42
C TYR A 165 -7.71 -11.28 -6.11
N PHE A 166 -6.74 -10.80 -6.89
CA PHE A 166 -6.09 -9.50 -6.63
C PHE A 166 -6.74 -8.34 -7.38
N GLY A 167 -7.40 -8.60 -8.51
CA GLY A 167 -8.10 -7.57 -9.29
C GLY A 167 -9.59 -7.47 -9.00
N GLU A 168 -10.18 -8.47 -8.33
CA GLU A 168 -11.64 -8.64 -8.26
C GLU A 168 -12.28 -8.62 -9.69
N GLU A 169 -11.55 -9.15 -10.69
CA GLU A 169 -11.90 -9.10 -12.11
C GLU A 169 -12.80 -10.27 -12.53
N ARG A 170 -14.03 -9.95 -12.97
CA ARG A 170 -15.05 -10.93 -13.36
C ARG A 170 -14.71 -11.59 -14.70
N ALA A 171 -14.07 -10.87 -15.61
CA ALA A 171 -13.59 -11.37 -16.89
C ALA A 171 -12.21 -12.04 -16.80
N SER A 172 -11.71 -12.32 -15.59
CA SER A 172 -10.37 -12.87 -15.31
C SER A 172 -9.97 -14.03 -16.23
N ARG A 173 -10.81 -15.07 -16.34
CA ARG A 173 -10.54 -16.23 -17.22
C ARG A 173 -10.44 -15.83 -18.70
N ARG A 174 -11.32 -14.95 -19.16
CA ARG A 174 -11.32 -14.47 -20.55
C ARG A 174 -10.08 -13.64 -20.87
N ILE A 175 -9.69 -12.76 -19.95
CA ILE A 175 -8.49 -11.95 -20.09
C ILE A 175 -7.25 -12.85 -20.07
N ALA A 176 -7.15 -13.80 -19.14
CA ALA A 176 -6.04 -14.75 -19.07
C ALA A 176 -5.89 -15.57 -20.36
N HIS A 177 -7.00 -16.11 -20.88
CA HIS A 177 -7.00 -16.84 -22.14
C HIS A 177 -6.52 -15.97 -23.32
N ALA A 178 -6.96 -14.71 -23.38
CA ALA A 178 -6.53 -13.77 -24.39
C ALA A 178 -5.03 -13.43 -24.28
N ILE A 179 -4.50 -13.27 -23.06
CA ILE A 179 -3.06 -13.09 -22.83
C ILE A 179 -2.29 -14.27 -23.41
N VAL A 180 -2.68 -15.51 -23.08
CA VAL A 180 -1.97 -16.72 -23.53
C VAL A 180 -2.05 -16.88 -25.05
N THR A 181 -3.20 -16.56 -25.65
CA THR A 181 -3.40 -16.64 -27.09
C THR A 181 -2.58 -15.60 -27.85
N ASP A 182 -2.56 -14.35 -27.37
CA ASP A 182 -1.90 -13.24 -28.06
C ASP A 182 -0.38 -13.27 -27.84
N ARG A 183 0.11 -13.68 -26.66
CA ARG A 183 1.56 -13.81 -26.39
C ARG A 183 2.25 -14.86 -27.26
N ALA A 184 1.50 -15.87 -27.72
CA ALA A 184 2.00 -16.87 -28.66
C ALA A 184 2.32 -16.28 -30.05
N LYS A 185 1.74 -15.13 -30.39
CA LYS A 185 1.99 -14.39 -31.64
C LYS A 185 3.06 -13.33 -31.45
N ALA A 186 2.95 -12.54 -30.39
CA ALA A 186 3.92 -11.51 -30.03
C ALA A 186 3.90 -11.27 -28.51
N PRO A 187 5.06 -11.21 -27.85
CA PRO A 187 5.13 -11.01 -26.41
C PRO A 187 4.61 -9.62 -25.99
N PHE A 188 4.01 -9.54 -24.81
CA PHE A 188 3.60 -8.26 -24.22
C PHE A 188 4.81 -7.55 -23.60
N THR A 189 5.25 -6.46 -24.21
CA THR A 189 6.38 -5.65 -23.71
C THR A 189 5.97 -4.25 -23.24
N SER A 190 4.75 -3.80 -23.59
CA SER A 190 4.27 -2.44 -23.31
C SER A 190 2.94 -2.43 -22.54
N THR A 191 2.74 -1.40 -21.72
CA THR A 191 1.49 -1.16 -20.98
C THR A 191 0.32 -0.87 -21.93
N ALA A 192 0.53 -0.09 -23.00
CA ALA A 192 -0.54 0.19 -23.97
C ALA A 192 -1.01 -1.08 -24.67
N THR A 193 -0.09 -1.96 -25.08
CA THR A 193 -0.41 -3.21 -25.77
C THR A 193 -1.30 -4.11 -24.91
N LEU A 194 -0.95 -4.28 -23.64
CA LEU A 194 -1.75 -5.06 -22.70
C LEU A 194 -3.11 -4.40 -22.44
N ALA A 195 -3.13 -3.08 -22.23
CA ALA A 195 -4.37 -2.35 -21.95
C ALA A 195 -5.36 -2.39 -23.13
N SER A 196 -4.87 -2.24 -24.36
CA SER A 196 -5.68 -2.34 -25.58
C SER A 196 -6.26 -3.74 -25.77
N MET A 197 -5.46 -4.78 -25.51
CA MET A 197 -5.95 -6.17 -25.54
C MET A 197 -7.08 -6.38 -24.52
N ILE A 198 -6.88 -5.94 -23.26
CA ILE A 198 -7.90 -6.07 -22.21
C ILE A 198 -9.19 -5.34 -22.60
N ALA A 199 -9.08 -4.09 -23.08
CA ALA A 199 -10.23 -3.30 -23.50
C ALA A 199 -11.03 -3.97 -24.63
N ARG A 200 -10.35 -4.69 -25.54
CA ARG A 200 -10.98 -5.44 -26.62
C ARG A 200 -11.75 -6.67 -26.13
N VAL A 201 -11.22 -7.42 -25.15
CA VAL A 201 -11.81 -8.71 -24.71
C VAL A 201 -12.77 -8.56 -23.53
N ALA A 202 -12.64 -7.47 -22.76
CA ALA A 202 -13.46 -7.15 -21.60
C ALA A 202 -13.84 -5.66 -21.61
N PRO A 203 -14.64 -5.20 -22.58
CA PRO A 203 -15.06 -3.81 -22.65
C PRO A 203 -15.90 -3.43 -21.42
N GLY A 204 -15.59 -2.27 -20.83
CA GLY A 204 -16.35 -1.68 -19.73
C GLY A 204 -17.55 -0.90 -20.23
N LYS A 205 -18.42 -0.47 -19.32
CA LYS A 205 -19.56 0.39 -19.70
C LYS A 205 -19.14 1.87 -19.76
N PRO A 206 -19.82 2.69 -20.58
CA PRO A 206 -19.62 4.13 -20.54
C PRO A 206 -19.78 4.70 -19.12
N GLY A 207 -18.82 5.51 -18.67
CA GLY A 207 -18.81 6.11 -17.32
C GLY A 207 -18.19 5.24 -16.22
N GLU A 208 -17.83 3.99 -16.50
CA GLU A 208 -17.06 3.16 -15.56
C GLU A 208 -15.55 3.47 -15.65
N MET A 209 -14.80 2.99 -14.64
CA MET A 209 -13.34 3.02 -14.68
C MET A 209 -12.82 2.25 -15.90
N HIS A 210 -11.65 2.64 -16.41
CA HIS A 210 -11.05 2.00 -17.57
C HIS A 210 -10.92 0.47 -17.35
N PRO A 211 -11.26 -0.39 -18.33
CA PRO A 211 -11.35 -1.84 -18.12
C PRO A 211 -10.04 -2.49 -17.67
N ALA A 212 -8.90 -1.94 -18.08
CA ALA A 212 -7.59 -2.45 -17.68
C ALA A 212 -7.23 -2.16 -16.21
N THR A 213 -7.95 -1.27 -15.51
CA THR A 213 -7.60 -0.81 -14.16
C THR A 213 -7.43 -1.96 -13.17
N ARG A 214 -8.41 -2.88 -13.12
CA ARG A 214 -8.39 -4.03 -12.20
C ARG A 214 -7.29 -5.04 -12.54
N ALA A 215 -7.07 -5.28 -13.83
CA ALA A 215 -6.02 -6.19 -14.28
C ALA A 215 -4.63 -5.64 -13.95
N PHE A 216 -4.39 -4.36 -14.17
CA PHE A 216 -3.12 -3.70 -13.83
C PHE A 216 -2.89 -3.70 -12.32
N GLN A 217 -3.93 -3.41 -11.51
CA GLN A 217 -3.85 -3.55 -10.05
C GLN A 217 -3.49 -4.99 -9.64
N ALA A 218 -4.13 -6.00 -10.23
CA ALA A 218 -3.86 -7.40 -9.91
C ALA A 218 -2.41 -7.82 -10.20
N LEU A 219 -1.91 -7.44 -11.38
CA LEU A 219 -0.53 -7.73 -11.79
C LEU A 219 0.46 -7.03 -10.88
N ARG A 220 0.20 -5.76 -10.56
CA ARG A 220 1.02 -4.98 -9.63
C ARG A 220 1.13 -5.65 -8.26
N ILE A 221 -0.01 -6.04 -7.69
CA ILE A 221 -0.07 -6.75 -6.41
C ILE A 221 0.73 -8.06 -6.47
N ALA A 222 0.58 -8.83 -7.55
CA ALA A 222 1.27 -10.12 -7.72
C ALA A 222 2.79 -9.97 -7.88
N VAL A 223 3.25 -9.06 -8.74
CA VAL A 223 4.67 -8.79 -9.00
C VAL A 223 5.40 -8.40 -7.72
N ASN A 224 4.72 -7.66 -6.84
CA ASN A 224 5.32 -7.01 -5.70
C ASN A 224 5.04 -7.67 -4.35
N ASP A 225 4.30 -8.79 -4.32
CA ASP A 225 3.76 -9.42 -3.11
C ASP A 225 3.15 -8.42 -2.12
N GLU A 226 2.36 -7.45 -2.62
CA GLU A 226 1.95 -6.28 -1.82
C GLU A 226 1.14 -6.66 -0.58
N LEU A 227 0.20 -7.60 -0.74
CA LEU A 227 -0.63 -8.05 0.38
C LEU A 227 0.16 -8.88 1.39
N GLY A 228 1.11 -9.70 0.91
CA GLY A 228 1.98 -10.49 1.78
C GLY A 228 2.92 -9.60 2.59
N GLU A 229 3.52 -8.60 1.94
CA GLU A 229 4.33 -7.57 2.60
C GLU A 229 3.51 -6.80 3.64
N LEU A 230 2.25 -6.45 3.35
CA LEU A 230 1.38 -5.76 4.30
C LEU A 230 1.17 -6.58 5.57
N VAL A 231 0.83 -7.88 5.43
CA VAL A 231 0.65 -8.74 6.61
C VAL A 231 1.93 -8.83 7.44
N ARG A 232 3.09 -8.98 6.79
CA ARG A 232 4.40 -9.01 7.47
C ARG A 232 4.68 -7.70 8.22
N ALA A 233 4.44 -6.54 7.60
CA ALA A 233 4.63 -5.25 8.25
C ALA A 233 3.70 -5.02 9.43
N LEU A 234 2.44 -5.45 9.37
CA LEU A 234 1.50 -5.30 10.49
C LEU A 234 2.00 -6.06 11.73
N VAL A 235 2.49 -7.29 11.53
CA VAL A 235 3.06 -8.12 12.61
C VAL A 235 4.38 -7.54 13.10
N ALA A 236 5.25 -7.10 12.20
CA ALA A 236 6.52 -6.46 12.56
C ALA A 236 6.28 -5.16 13.36
N ALA A 237 5.29 -4.36 12.99
CA ALA A 237 4.95 -3.12 13.68
C ALA A 237 4.42 -3.40 15.09
N GLU A 238 3.57 -4.42 15.25
CA GLU A 238 3.10 -4.88 16.56
C GLU A 238 4.25 -5.26 17.51
N ALA A 239 5.34 -5.81 16.96
CA ALA A 239 6.50 -6.27 17.71
C ALA A 239 7.44 -5.15 18.18
N ILE A 240 7.53 -4.04 17.43
CA ILE A 240 8.46 -2.95 17.76
C ILE A 240 7.83 -1.77 18.51
N LEU A 241 6.50 -1.64 18.45
CA LEU A 241 5.77 -0.58 19.14
C LEU A 241 5.81 -0.80 20.66
N LYS A 242 6.12 0.27 21.41
CA LYS A 242 5.98 0.25 22.87
C LYS A 242 4.52 0.31 23.30
N GLN A 243 4.25 0.05 24.58
CA GLN A 243 2.94 0.35 25.16
C GLN A 243 2.59 1.83 24.96
N GLY A 244 1.37 2.10 24.46
CA GLY A 244 0.91 3.44 24.08
C GLY A 244 1.38 3.90 22.70
N GLY A 245 2.30 3.17 22.07
CA GLY A 245 2.75 3.44 20.71
C GLY A 245 1.65 3.23 19.68
N ARG A 246 1.75 3.88 18.51
CA ARG A 246 0.62 3.97 17.58
C ARG A 246 0.93 3.40 16.21
N LEU A 247 0.08 2.50 15.73
CA LEU A 247 0.12 2.01 14.36
C LEU A 247 -0.92 2.76 13.54
N VAL A 248 -0.51 3.43 12.46
CA VAL A 248 -1.38 4.11 11.51
C VAL A 248 -1.16 3.52 10.12
N VAL A 249 -2.24 3.13 9.47
CA VAL A 249 -2.20 2.46 8.16
C VAL A 249 -3.17 3.14 7.21
N VAL A 250 -2.67 3.62 6.08
CA VAL A 250 -3.42 4.17 4.96
C VAL A 250 -3.44 3.13 3.85
N THR A 251 -4.62 2.88 3.29
CA THR A 251 -4.87 1.87 2.24
C THR A 251 -5.67 2.50 1.12
N PHE A 252 -5.49 2.06 -0.13
CA PHE A 252 -6.18 2.65 -1.29
C PHE A 252 -7.14 1.69 -1.99
N HIS A 253 -7.13 0.41 -1.64
CA HIS A 253 -8.11 -0.54 -2.18
C HIS A 253 -8.69 -1.51 -1.15
N SER A 254 -9.75 -2.20 -1.57
CA SER A 254 -10.58 -3.08 -0.74
C SER A 254 -9.79 -4.22 -0.09
N LEU A 255 -8.85 -4.83 -0.82
CA LEU A 255 -8.06 -5.96 -0.34
C LEU A 255 -7.16 -5.59 0.84
N GLU A 256 -6.40 -4.49 0.73
CA GLU A 256 -5.56 -3.95 1.80
C GLU A 256 -6.39 -3.59 3.03
N ASP A 257 -7.45 -2.78 2.86
CA ASP A 257 -8.33 -2.33 3.93
C ASP A 257 -8.95 -3.52 4.68
N ARG A 258 -9.27 -4.61 3.96
CA ARG A 258 -9.78 -5.85 4.56
C ARG A 258 -8.74 -6.51 5.46
N ILE A 259 -7.49 -6.61 5.02
CA ILE A 259 -6.39 -7.18 5.83
C ILE A 259 -6.19 -6.35 7.10
N VAL A 260 -6.08 -5.03 6.97
CA VAL A 260 -5.85 -4.13 8.12
C VAL A 260 -7.04 -4.19 9.09
N LYS A 261 -8.27 -4.22 8.57
CA LYS A 261 -9.48 -4.38 9.39
C LYS A 261 -9.47 -5.69 10.17
N GLN A 262 -9.14 -6.81 9.52
CA GLN A 262 -9.11 -8.12 10.17
C GLN A 262 -7.97 -8.21 11.19
N PHE A 263 -6.80 -7.63 10.89
CA PHE A 263 -5.69 -7.53 11.83
C PHE A 263 -6.12 -6.80 13.12
N PHE A 264 -6.64 -5.57 13.00
CA PHE A 264 -7.10 -4.83 14.18
C PHE A 264 -8.27 -5.51 14.90
N GLY A 265 -9.17 -6.19 14.19
CA GLY A 265 -10.24 -6.99 14.80
C GLY A 265 -9.69 -8.14 15.65
N ALA A 266 -8.77 -8.92 15.10
CA ALA A 266 -8.11 -10.02 15.79
C ALA A 266 -7.29 -9.54 17.00
N ARG A 267 -6.62 -8.39 16.88
CA ARG A 267 -5.75 -7.82 17.93
C ARG A 267 -6.48 -7.03 19.02
N SER A 268 -7.64 -6.46 18.74
CA SER A 268 -8.44 -5.71 19.72
C SER A 268 -9.55 -6.53 20.39
N GLY A 269 -9.83 -7.74 19.89
CA GLY A 269 -10.98 -8.54 20.31
C GLY A 269 -12.32 -8.02 19.78
N ARG A 270 -12.34 -6.92 19.02
CA ARG A 270 -13.55 -6.43 18.33
C ARG A 270 -13.94 -7.41 17.23
N GLY A 271 -15.14 -7.96 17.31
CA GLY A 271 -15.67 -8.92 16.34
C GLY A 271 -15.56 -10.39 16.79
N GLN A 272 -14.95 -10.66 17.94
CA GLN A 272 -15.26 -11.90 18.66
C GLN A 272 -16.67 -11.74 19.21
N THR A 273 -17.64 -12.34 18.54
CA THR A 273 -18.99 -12.49 19.08
C THR A 273 -18.80 -13.09 20.47
N ARG A 274 -19.27 -12.39 21.52
CA ARG A 274 -19.44 -12.97 22.85
C ARG A 274 -20.57 -14.01 22.75
N SER A 275 -20.34 -15.07 21.98
CA SER A 275 -21.13 -16.29 22.09
C SER A 275 -21.11 -16.66 23.56
N ARG A 276 -22.26 -17.07 24.10
CA ARG A 276 -22.35 -17.63 25.45
C ARG A 276 -21.28 -18.71 25.54
N ARG A 277 -20.19 -18.42 26.26
CA ARG A 277 -19.05 -19.35 26.39
C ARG A 277 -19.59 -20.68 26.88
N LEU A 278 -19.25 -21.74 26.15
CA LEU A 278 -19.48 -23.07 26.67
C LEU A 278 -18.55 -23.27 27.88
N PRO A 279 -18.97 -24.01 28.92
CA PRO A 279 -18.04 -24.43 29.96
C PRO A 279 -16.82 -25.09 29.32
N HIS A 280 -15.61 -24.72 29.75
CA HIS A 280 -14.30 -25.20 29.24
C HIS A 280 -13.72 -24.56 27.97
N GLU A 281 -14.30 -23.49 27.43
CA GLU A 281 -13.68 -22.74 26.34
C GLU A 281 -12.48 -21.90 26.83
N ALA A 282 -11.36 -21.96 26.10
CA ALA A 282 -10.15 -21.21 26.45
C ALA A 282 -10.41 -19.69 26.46
N ALA A 283 -9.80 -18.98 27.41
CA ALA A 283 -9.90 -17.52 27.43
C ALA A 283 -9.31 -16.93 26.15
N PRO A 284 -9.97 -15.93 25.53
CA PRO A 284 -9.42 -15.28 24.35
C PRO A 284 -8.10 -14.58 24.71
N PRO A 285 -7.15 -14.50 23.77
CA PRO A 285 -5.87 -13.85 24.01
C PRO A 285 -6.04 -12.36 24.33
N GLU A 286 -5.20 -11.86 25.23
CA GLU A 286 -5.24 -10.46 25.67
C GLU A 286 -5.06 -9.49 24.50
N PRO A 287 -5.92 -8.46 24.34
CA PRO A 287 -5.83 -7.50 23.26
C PRO A 287 -4.46 -6.82 23.18
N THR A 288 -3.84 -6.80 21.99
CA THR A 288 -2.56 -6.11 21.76
C THR A 288 -2.74 -4.68 21.24
N PHE A 289 -3.93 -4.33 20.76
CA PHE A 289 -4.28 -2.99 20.30
C PHE A 289 -5.65 -2.53 20.80
N ASP A 290 -5.72 -1.27 21.21
CA ASP A 290 -6.97 -0.51 21.34
C ASP A 290 -7.22 0.28 20.06
N VAL A 291 -8.45 0.21 19.52
CA VAL A 291 -8.81 0.86 18.25
C VAL A 291 -9.75 2.04 18.53
N PRO A 292 -9.26 3.27 18.68
CA PRO A 292 -10.11 4.38 19.10
C PRO A 292 -11.06 4.84 17.98
N GLY A 293 -12.22 5.36 18.38
CA GLY A 293 -13.16 6.03 17.48
C GLY A 293 -13.80 5.17 16.40
N LYS A 294 -14.49 5.84 15.46
CA LYS A 294 -15.11 5.24 14.27
C LYS A 294 -14.08 5.19 13.15
N GLN A 295 -13.85 4.01 12.58
CA GLN A 295 -12.87 3.79 11.52
C GLN A 295 -13.48 2.93 10.40
N PRO A 296 -13.05 3.08 9.13
CA PRO A 296 -11.92 3.89 8.67
C PRO A 296 -12.21 5.39 8.66
N VAL A 297 -11.15 6.20 8.76
CA VAL A 297 -11.19 7.63 8.47
C VAL A 297 -10.98 7.81 6.98
N THR A 298 -11.77 8.68 6.34
CA THR A 298 -11.76 8.91 4.89
C THR A 298 -11.49 10.39 4.58
N PRO A 299 -10.89 10.71 3.43
CA PRO A 299 -10.57 12.09 3.06
C PRO A 299 -11.80 12.99 2.99
N SER A 300 -11.58 14.27 3.29
CA SER A 300 -12.61 15.29 3.12
C SER A 300 -12.89 15.57 1.64
N ALA A 301 -14.07 16.10 1.32
CA ALA A 301 -14.39 16.53 -0.05
C ALA A 301 -13.41 17.58 -0.59
N ARG A 302 -12.88 18.44 0.29
CA ARG A 302 -11.85 19.43 -0.04
C ARG A 302 -10.55 18.76 -0.47
N GLU A 303 -10.11 17.75 0.26
CA GLU A 303 -8.90 17.00 -0.07
C GLU A 303 -9.07 16.22 -1.38
N ILE A 304 -10.22 15.57 -1.60
CA ILE A 304 -10.50 14.84 -2.84
C ILE A 304 -10.49 15.78 -4.06
N SER A 305 -10.99 17.00 -3.90
CA SER A 305 -10.96 18.02 -4.96
C SER A 305 -9.53 18.45 -5.29
N ALA A 306 -8.69 18.67 -4.27
CA ALA A 306 -7.29 19.06 -4.45
C ALA A 306 -6.40 17.90 -4.94
N ASN A 307 -6.70 16.67 -4.51
CA ASN A 307 -6.00 15.46 -4.88
C ASN A 307 -7.00 14.32 -5.17
N PRO A 308 -7.40 14.15 -6.45
CA PRO A 308 -8.33 13.07 -6.83
C PRO A 308 -7.86 11.66 -6.48
N ARG A 309 -6.54 11.44 -6.29
CA ARG A 309 -5.96 10.15 -5.89
C ARG A 309 -6.32 9.78 -4.44
N ALA A 310 -6.62 10.77 -3.60
CA ALA A 310 -7.03 10.55 -2.22
C ALA A 310 -8.38 9.83 -2.13
N ARG A 311 -9.26 9.91 -3.15
CA ARG A 311 -10.66 9.45 -3.10
C ARG A 311 -10.88 8.07 -2.47
N SER A 312 -10.00 7.11 -2.75
CA SER A 312 -10.13 5.72 -2.29
C SER A 312 -9.35 5.43 -1.00
N ALA A 313 -8.63 6.42 -0.46
CA ALA A 313 -7.82 6.26 0.74
C ALA A 313 -8.69 6.02 1.97
N LYS A 314 -8.23 5.10 2.81
CA LYS A 314 -8.83 4.76 4.08
C LYS A 314 -7.73 4.62 5.12
N LEU A 315 -7.86 5.38 6.19
CA LEU A 315 -6.96 5.32 7.34
C LEU A 315 -7.59 4.47 8.44
N ARG A 316 -6.80 3.54 8.96
CA ARG A 316 -7.07 2.81 10.21
C ARG A 316 -5.90 2.99 11.17
N HIS A 317 -6.17 3.03 12.45
CA HIS A 317 -5.14 3.16 13.46
C HIS A 317 -5.50 2.46 14.77
N GLY A 318 -4.47 2.09 15.52
CA GLY A 318 -4.60 1.48 16.84
C GLY A 318 -3.47 1.92 17.77
N VAL A 319 -3.76 1.90 19.06
CA VAL A 319 -2.82 2.19 20.15
C VAL A 319 -2.41 0.87 20.79
N ARG A 320 -1.11 0.64 20.89
CA ARG A 320 -0.52 -0.58 21.41
C ARG A 320 -0.79 -0.70 22.91
N THR A 321 -1.29 -1.85 23.35
CA THR A 321 -1.49 -2.16 24.78
C THR A 321 -0.19 -2.67 25.42
N GLY A 322 -0.23 -3.07 26.70
CA GLY A 322 0.90 -3.73 27.37
C GLY A 322 1.03 -5.23 27.09
N ALA A 323 0.05 -5.88 26.42
CA ALA A 323 0.10 -7.31 26.13
C ALA A 323 1.23 -7.65 25.16
N GLY A 324 1.82 -8.84 25.19
CA GLY A 324 2.90 -9.23 24.26
C GLY A 324 2.46 -9.29 22.79
N ALA A 325 3.36 -8.97 21.86
CA ALA A 325 3.07 -9.03 20.43
C ALA A 325 2.68 -10.44 20.01
N ARG A 326 1.63 -10.57 19.20
CA ARG A 326 1.20 -11.86 18.67
C ARG A 326 1.90 -12.10 17.33
N GLY A 327 2.34 -13.34 17.10
CA GLY A 327 2.99 -13.74 15.87
C GLY A 327 2.07 -13.72 14.64
N LEU A 328 2.62 -14.19 13.52
CA LEU A 328 1.91 -14.29 12.24
C LEU A 328 0.66 -15.18 12.36
N ASP A 329 -0.47 -14.67 11.87
CA ASP A 329 -1.74 -15.40 11.82
C ASP A 329 -1.91 -16.01 10.42
N GLU A 330 -2.08 -17.33 10.34
CA GLU A 330 -2.30 -18.04 9.08
C GLU A 330 -3.56 -17.56 8.35
N GLY A 331 -4.60 -17.17 9.10
CA GLY A 331 -5.82 -16.61 8.54
C GLY A 331 -5.58 -15.26 7.85
N LEU A 332 -4.74 -14.39 8.42
CA LEU A 332 -4.34 -13.15 7.77
C LEU A 332 -3.49 -13.42 6.52
N MET A 333 -2.56 -14.36 6.59
CA MET A 333 -1.75 -14.75 5.42
C MET A 333 -2.58 -15.37 4.31
N ALA A 334 -3.65 -16.09 4.63
CA ALA A 334 -4.56 -16.66 3.65
C ALA A 334 -5.27 -15.57 2.82
N LEU A 335 -5.54 -14.40 3.40
CA LEU A 335 -6.13 -13.26 2.67
C LEU A 335 -5.17 -12.62 1.67
N ALA A 336 -3.87 -12.76 1.93
CA ALA A 336 -2.81 -12.18 1.11
C ALA A 336 -2.36 -13.10 -0.04
N ARG A 337 -2.85 -14.33 -0.09
CA ARG A 337 -2.40 -15.35 -1.06
C ARG A 337 -3.55 -15.82 -1.93
N ILE A 338 -3.21 -16.24 -3.14
CA ILE A 338 -4.12 -16.98 -4.00
C ILE A 338 -4.33 -18.36 -3.35
N PRO A 339 -5.59 -18.80 -3.14
CA PRO A 339 -5.87 -20.14 -2.64
C PRO A 339 -5.22 -21.21 -3.53
N GLN A 340 -4.38 -22.05 -2.93
CA GLN A 340 -3.85 -23.22 -3.62
C GLN A 340 -4.99 -24.23 -3.76
N THR A 341 -5.36 -24.58 -4.99
CA THR A 341 -6.24 -25.73 -5.20
C THR A 341 -5.45 -26.98 -4.87
N ASN A 342 -5.70 -27.61 -3.72
CA ASN A 342 -5.14 -28.92 -3.43
C ASN A 342 -5.55 -29.89 -4.55
N PRO A 343 -4.61 -30.59 -5.22
CA PRO A 343 -4.95 -31.54 -6.29
C PRO A 343 -5.66 -32.83 -5.80
N GLY A 344 -6.16 -32.90 -4.57
CA GLY A 344 -6.49 -34.16 -3.90
C GLY A 344 -7.76 -34.15 -3.05
N GLY A 345 -8.84 -33.54 -3.52
CA GLY A 345 -10.17 -33.71 -2.94
C GLY A 345 -11.12 -34.29 -3.98
N GLY A 346 -10.99 -35.59 -4.24
CA GLY A 346 -11.97 -36.38 -4.98
C GLY A 346 -13.15 -36.77 -4.11
#